data_AF-A0A7W8HIU1-F1
#
_entry.id   AF-A0A7W8HIU1-F1
#
_cell.length_a   1.000
_cell.length_b   1.000
_cell.length_c   1.000
_cell.angle_alpha   90.00
_cell.angle_beta   90.00
_cell.angle_gamma   90.00
#
_symmetry.space_group_name_H-M   'P 1'
#
loop_
_entity.id
_entity.type
_entity.pdbx_description
1 polymer ?
#
loop_
_entity_poly.entity_id
_entity_poly.type
_entity_poly.pdbx_seq_one_letter_code
_entity_poly.pdbx_strand_id
1 'polypeptide(L)'
;MPQINLHVSAEFEASLEALMRHRGLRSKSEAIRLAVQEAAAPYRAALPRDFSLLENLLPQAAPGRPPMASLDAVLDREMDGALATSPASSAPGTPAARKRQ
;
A
#
# COMPACT_ATOMS: atom_id res chain seq x y z
N MET A 1 -18.27 12.11 -13.79
CA MET A 1 -16.81 12.14 -14.00
C MET A 1 -16.13 11.95 -12.65
N PRO A 2 -15.03 11.19 -12.55
CA PRO A 2 -14.27 11.10 -11.31
C PRO A 2 -13.68 12.46 -10.95
N GLN A 3 -13.85 12.89 -9.71
CA GLN A 3 -13.34 14.14 -9.16
C GLN A 3 -12.20 13.83 -8.19
N ILE A 4 -11.09 14.55 -8.32
CA ILE A 4 -9.95 14.43 -7.41
C ILE A 4 -9.85 15.75 -6.66
N ASN A 5 -9.93 15.68 -5.33
CA ASN A 5 -9.62 16.81 -4.47
C ASN A 5 -8.12 16.74 -4.16
N LEU A 6 -7.38 17.80 -4.50
CA LEU A 6 -5.93 17.85 -4.35
C LEU A 6 -5.56 19.09 -3.54
N HIS A 7 -4.73 18.91 -2.52
CA HIS A 7 -4.07 20.02 -1.85
C HIS A 7 -2.70 20.21 -2.49
N VAL A 8 -2.37 21.46 -2.84
CA VAL A 8 -1.14 21.81 -3.55
C VAL A 8 -0.37 22.88 -2.78
N SER A 9 0.95 22.87 -2.96
CA SER A 9 1.80 23.94 -2.44
C SER A 9 1.64 25.22 -3.26
N ALA A 10 1.98 26.37 -2.67
CA ALA A 10 1.97 27.65 -3.37
C ALA A 10 2.92 27.68 -4.58
N GLU A 11 4.07 27.00 -4.48
CA GLU A 11 5.03 26.88 -5.59
C GLU A 11 4.46 26.11 -6.77
N PHE A 12 3.71 25.03 -6.50
CA PHE A 12 3.01 24.28 -7.53
C PHE A 12 1.97 25.15 -8.22
N GLU A 13 1.21 25.93 -7.46
CA GLU A 13 0.18 26.81 -8.00
C GLU A 13 0.76 27.90 -8.91
N ALA A 14 1.86 28.53 -8.50
CA ALA A 14 2.57 29.51 -9.34
C ALA A 14 3.07 28.88 -10.66
N SER A 15 3.60 27.67 -10.59
CA SER A 15 4.06 26.91 -11.77
C SER A 15 2.90 26.53 -12.69
N LEU A 16 1.76 26.14 -12.12
CA LEU A 16 0.54 25.80 -12.87
C LEU A 16 -0.02 27.05 -13.59
N GLU A 17 -0.03 28.21 -12.94
CA GLU A 17 -0.46 29.46 -13.56
C GLU A 17 0.48 29.92 -14.68
N ALA A 18 1.78 29.68 -14.55
CA ALA A 18 2.74 29.93 -15.63
C ALA A 18 2.46 29.01 -16.83
N LEU A 19 2.21 27.72 -16.59
CA LEU A 19 1.81 26.76 -17.63
C LEU A 19 0.51 27.20 -18.32
N MET A 20 -0.51 27.60 -17.55
CA MET A 20 -1.78 28.09 -18.08
C MET A 20 -1.60 29.28 -19.00
N ARG A 21 -0.80 30.28 -18.59
CA ARG A 21 -0.49 31.46 -19.41
C ARG A 21 0.24 31.09 -20.69
N HIS A 22 1.25 30.23 -20.60
CA HIS A 22 2.04 29.81 -21.75
C HIS A 22 1.22 29.02 -22.78
N ARG A 23 0.25 28.22 -22.33
CA ARG A 23 -0.57 27.34 -23.18
C ARG A 23 -1.97 27.91 -23.47
N GLY A 24 -2.29 29.11 -22.98
CA GLY A 24 -3.60 29.75 -23.19
C GLY A 24 -4.78 29.02 -22.55
N LEU A 25 -4.55 28.28 -21.47
CA LEU A 25 -5.57 27.45 -20.81
C LEU A 25 -6.43 28.28 -19.86
N ARG A 26 -7.74 28.05 -19.87
CA ARG A 26 -8.72 28.87 -19.15
C ARG A 26 -9.04 28.37 -17.75
N SER A 27 -8.74 27.10 -17.46
CA SER A 27 -9.05 26.50 -16.16
C SER A 27 -7.90 25.69 -15.58
N LYS A 28 -7.77 25.74 -14.25
CA LYS A 28 -6.77 24.95 -13.50
C LYS A 28 -6.97 23.45 -13.73
N SER A 29 -8.21 22.98 -13.74
CA SER A 29 -8.54 21.57 -13.98
C SER A 29 -8.16 21.10 -15.38
N GLU A 30 -8.25 21.95 -16.39
CA GLU A 30 -7.78 21.63 -17.75
C GLU A 30 -6.25 21.54 -17.80
N ALA A 31 -5.54 22.49 -17.19
CA ALA A 31 -4.09 22.47 -17.10
C ALA A 31 -3.56 21.23 -16.38
N ILE A 32 -4.18 20.86 -15.25
CA ILE A 32 -3.82 19.65 -14.51
C ILE A 32 -4.06 18.40 -15.37
N ARG A 33 -5.21 18.31 -16.06
CA ARG A 33 -5.49 17.16 -16.94
C ARG A 33 -4.46 17.03 -18.05
N LEU A 34 -4.11 18.14 -18.68
CA LEU A 34 -3.10 18.14 -19.75
C LEU A 34 -1.73 17.72 -19.22
N ALA A 35 -1.28 18.31 -18.12
CA ALA A 35 0.01 17.98 -17.50
C ALA A 35 0.09 16.50 -17.08
N VAL A 36 -0.97 15.98 -16.46
CA VAL A 36 -1.05 14.56 -16.07
C VAL A 36 -1.04 13.65 -17.31
N GLN A 37 -1.74 14.02 -18.38
CA GLN A 37 -1.73 13.25 -19.63
C GLN A 37 -0.35 13.21 -20.28
N GLU A 38 0.34 14.36 -20.35
CA GLU A 38 1.70 14.45 -20.88
C GLU A 38 2.67 13.62 -20.03
N ALA A 39 2.60 13.72 -18.70
CA ALA A 39 3.44 12.93 -17.79
C ALA A 39 3.13 11.42 -17.86
N ALA A 40 1.88 11.05 -18.10
CA ALA A 40 1.44 9.66 -18.22
C ALA A 40 1.65 9.06 -19.62
N ALA A 41 1.94 9.88 -20.65
CA ALA A 41 2.07 9.44 -22.03
C ALA A 41 3.08 8.29 -22.23
N PRO A 42 4.27 8.30 -21.59
CA PRO A 42 5.23 7.19 -21.70
C PRO A 42 4.67 5.86 -21.14
N TYR A 43 3.87 5.95 -20.08
CA TYR A 43 3.28 4.78 -19.42
C TYR A 43 2.05 4.24 -20.12
N ARG A 44 1.42 5.04 -21.00
CA ARG A 44 0.30 4.57 -21.84
C ARG A 44 0.76 3.68 -22.99
N ALA A 45 1.96 3.90 -23.52
CA ALA A 45 2.54 3.05 -24.55
C ALA A 45 3.12 1.74 -23.98
N ALA A 46 3.46 1.72 -22.68
CA ALA A 46 3.95 0.55 -21.98
C ALA A 46 2.81 -0.41 -21.61
N LEU A 47 2.33 -1.15 -22.62
CA LEU A 47 1.44 -2.32 -22.56
C LEU A 47 0.06 -2.14 -21.89
N PRO A 48 -1.02 -2.69 -22.47
CA PRO A 48 -2.16 -3.10 -21.66
C PRO A 48 -1.60 -3.99 -20.56
N ARG A 49 -1.83 -3.66 -19.29
CA ARG A 49 -1.52 -4.60 -18.21
C ARG A 49 -2.47 -5.77 -18.37
N ASP A 50 -2.03 -6.76 -19.12
CA ASP A 50 -2.70 -8.02 -19.28
C ASP A 50 -2.55 -8.78 -17.97
N PHE A 51 -3.53 -8.57 -17.09
CA PHE A 51 -3.62 -9.24 -15.81
C PHE A 51 -4.23 -10.63 -15.96
N SER A 52 -4.50 -11.14 -17.17
CA SER A 52 -4.98 -12.51 -17.36
C SER A 52 -3.97 -13.56 -16.87
N LEU A 53 -2.68 -13.21 -16.77
CA LEU A 53 -1.69 -14.06 -16.10
C LEU A 53 -1.88 -14.11 -14.57
N LEU A 54 -2.42 -13.05 -13.95
CA LEU A 54 -2.77 -13.05 -12.53
C LEU A 54 -4.11 -13.76 -12.27
N GLU A 55 -5.03 -13.78 -13.22
CA GLU A 55 -6.29 -14.54 -13.11
C GLU A 55 -6.05 -16.05 -12.92
N ASN A 56 -4.99 -16.58 -13.52
CA ASN A 56 -4.58 -17.98 -13.36
C ASN A 56 -3.73 -18.24 -12.10
N LEU A 57 -3.25 -17.19 -11.43
CA LEU A 57 -2.47 -17.26 -10.18
C LEU A 57 -3.33 -17.00 -8.94
N LEU A 58 -4.50 -16.37 -9.11
CA LEU A 58 -5.53 -16.38 -8.08
C LEU A 58 -6.01 -17.83 -7.97
N PRO A 59 -5.84 -18.51 -6.82
CA PRO A 59 -6.48 -19.79 -6.63
C PRO A 59 -7.97 -19.54 -6.80
N GLN A 60 -8.54 -20.07 -7.89
CA GLN A 60 -9.98 -20.27 -8.05
C GLN A 60 -10.47 -20.67 -6.69
N ALA A 61 -11.29 -19.83 -6.05
CA ALA A 61 -11.69 -20.05 -4.67
C ALA A 61 -12.23 -21.47 -4.59
N ALA A 62 -11.43 -22.36 -4.00
CA ALA A 62 -11.75 -23.77 -4.00
C ALA A 62 -13.16 -23.89 -3.38
N PRO A 63 -14.08 -24.68 -3.95
CA PRO A 63 -15.39 -24.85 -3.37
C PRO A 63 -15.20 -25.45 -1.98
N GLY A 64 -15.34 -24.60 -0.95
CA GLY A 64 -14.95 -24.93 0.43
C GLY A 64 -14.06 -23.89 1.12
N ARG A 65 -13.60 -22.82 0.47
CA ARG A 65 -12.92 -21.70 1.17
C ARG A 65 -13.89 -21.09 2.17
N PRO A 66 -13.68 -21.26 3.48
CA PRO A 66 -14.60 -20.73 4.46
C PRO A 66 -14.41 -19.19 4.51
N PRO A 67 -15.45 -18.42 4.86
CA PRO A 67 -15.41 -16.95 4.80
C PRO A 67 -14.22 -16.39 5.60
N MET A 68 -13.65 -15.23 5.22
CA MET A 68 -12.40 -14.68 5.78
C MET A 68 -12.31 -14.75 7.32
N ALA A 69 -13.43 -14.53 8.02
CA ALA A 69 -13.52 -14.65 9.48
C ALA A 69 -13.12 -16.03 10.05
N SER A 70 -13.29 -17.10 9.28
CA SER A 70 -12.85 -18.45 9.65
C SER A 70 -11.36 -18.71 9.35
N LEU A 71 -10.78 -18.00 8.39
CA LEU A 71 -9.35 -18.08 8.09
C LEU A 71 -8.56 -17.37 9.20
N ASP A 72 -9.04 -16.22 9.66
CA ASP A 72 -8.48 -15.50 10.80
C ASP A 72 -8.46 -16.39 12.06
N ALA A 73 -9.57 -17.08 12.36
CA ALA A 73 -9.64 -18.00 13.50
C ALA A 73 -8.71 -19.23 13.37
N VAL A 74 -8.42 -19.69 12.14
CA VAL A 74 -7.47 -20.78 11.90
C VAL A 74 -6.04 -20.29 12.08
N LEU A 75 -5.72 -19.08 11.59
CA LEU A 75 -4.41 -18.45 11.73
C LEU A 75 -4.09 -18.13 13.20
N ASP A 76 -5.06 -17.63 13.97
CA ASP A 76 -4.90 -17.38 15.41
C ASP A 76 -4.58 -18.67 16.17
N ARG A 77 -5.27 -19.77 15.85
CA ARG A 77 -5.02 -21.08 16.46
C ARG A 77 -3.64 -21.64 16.10
N GLU A 78 -3.17 -21.41 14.88
CA GLU A 78 -1.82 -21.81 14.45
C GLU A 78 -0.74 -21.00 15.19
N MET A 79 -0.94 -19.69 15.32
CA MET A 79 -0.05 -18.78 16.06
C MET A 79 0.04 -19.16 17.54
N ASP A 80 -1.09 -19.46 18.19
CA ASP A 80 -1.12 -19.91 19.59
C ASP A 80 -0.36 -21.23 19.78
N GLY A 81 -0.47 -22.15 18.81
CA GLY A 81 0.29 -23.40 18.79
C GLY A 81 1.80 -23.17 18.67
N ALA A 82 2.22 -22.30 17.75
CA ALA A 82 3.63 -21.95 17.55
C ALA A 82 4.24 -21.30 18.80
N LEU A 83 3.49 -20.41 19.47
CA LEU A 83 3.90 -19.77 20.72
C LEU A 83 3.99 -20.77 21.87
N ALA A 84 3.12 -21.77 21.93
CA ALA A 84 3.16 -22.84 22.94
C ALA A 84 4.32 -23.83 22.74
N THR A 85 4.77 -24.04 21.50
CA THR A 85 5.91 -24.91 21.17
C THR A 85 7.28 -24.22 21.31
N SER A 86 7.31 -22.91 21.52
CA SER A 86 8.55 -22.19 21.80
C SER A 86 8.95 -22.47 23.25
N PRO A 87 10.10 -23.13 23.53
CA PRO A 87 10.54 -23.30 24.90
C PRO A 87 10.82 -21.90 25.43
N ALA A 88 10.06 -21.50 26.44
CA ALA A 88 10.32 -20.30 27.20
C ALA A 88 11.82 -20.25 27.48
N SER A 89 12.50 -19.24 26.92
CA SER A 89 13.83 -18.85 27.32
C SER A 89 13.75 -18.47 28.78
N SER A 90 13.91 -19.47 29.64
CA SER A 90 14.19 -19.34 31.05
C SER A 90 15.49 -18.57 31.16
N ALA A 91 15.40 -17.24 31.30
CA ALA A 91 16.48 -16.46 31.83
C ALA A 91 16.69 -16.89 33.29
N PRO A 92 17.83 -17.50 33.66
CA PRO A 92 18.13 -17.70 35.06
C PRO A 92 18.42 -16.33 35.66
N GLY A 93 17.57 -15.91 36.61
CA GLY A 93 17.90 -14.81 37.51
C GLY A 93 19.22 -15.14 38.20
N THR A 94 20.22 -14.31 37.98
CA THR A 94 21.51 -14.37 38.66
C THR A 94 21.31 -13.99 40.14
N PRO A 95 21.62 -14.85 41.11
CA PRO A 95 21.79 -14.43 42.50
C PRO A 95 23.28 -14.16 42.80
N ALA A 96 23.50 -13.44 43.90
CA ALA A 96 24.78 -13.07 44.55
C ALA A 96 25.41 -11.73 44.10
N ALA A 97 25.91 -10.86 44.98
CA ALA A 97 26.61 -11.20 46.22
C ALA A 97 26.44 -10.19 47.38
N ARG A 98 26.36 -10.78 48.57
CA ARG A 98 26.49 -10.20 49.91
C ARG A 98 27.98 -9.94 50.19
N LYS A 99 28.36 -8.72 50.57
CA LYS A 99 29.59 -8.36 51.33
C LYS A 99 29.17 -7.25 52.31
N ARG A 100 28.85 -7.55 53.57
CA ARG A 100 29.76 -7.54 54.74
C ARG A 100 30.99 -6.64 54.56
N GLN A 101 30.90 -5.40 55.04
CA GLN A 101 31.73 -4.86 56.12
C GLN A 101 31.06 -3.60 56.68
#